data_AF-A0A963JGS6-F1
#
_entry.id   AF-A0A963JGS6-F1
#
_cell.length_a   1.000
_cell.length_b   1.000
_cell.length_c   1.000
_cell.angle_alpha   90.00
_cell.angle_beta   90.00
_cell.angle_gamma   90.00
#
_symmetry.space_group_name_H-M   'P 1'
#
loop_
_entity.id
_entity.type
_entity.pdbx_description
1 polymer ?
#
loop_
_entity_poly.entity_id
_entity_poly.type
_entity_poly.pdbx_seq_one_letter_code
_entity_poly.pdbx_strand_id
1 'polypeptide(L)'
;MSSLIEQAAQRLAQLREAGVEIPETAAVPAAGRSADVALPPVMERGEPTPQSRRVEIDFARLGQQGIVTPQSPRTATADQFRVIKRPLIANAMGRGAAPIKHGNLIMVTSAVPGEGKSFTSLNLAMS
;
A
#
# COMPACT_ATOMS: atom_id res chain seq x y z
N MET A 1 34.85 19.15 5.61
CA MET A 1 34.46 17.76 5.27
C MET A 1 33.43 17.86 4.16
N SER A 2 33.83 17.63 2.91
CA SER A 2 32.93 17.76 1.75
C SER A 2 31.91 16.62 1.71
N SER A 3 30.67 16.95 1.33
CA SER A 3 29.52 16.04 1.36
C SER A 3 29.56 15.03 0.21
N LEU A 4 28.98 13.84 0.41
CA LEU A 4 28.87 12.78 -0.61
C LEU A 4 28.20 13.27 -1.92
N ILE A 5 27.31 14.26 -1.82
CA ILE A 5 26.63 14.87 -2.97
C ILE A 5 27.62 15.71 -3.81
N GLU A 6 28.54 16.39 -3.14
CA GLU A 6 29.57 17.21 -3.75
C GLU A 6 30.60 16.35 -4.51
N GLN A 7 30.96 15.20 -3.92
CA GLN A 7 31.84 14.22 -4.56
C GLN A 7 31.20 13.57 -5.79
N ALA A 8 29.88 13.36 -5.77
CA ALA A 8 29.14 12.84 -6.93
C ALA A 8 29.09 13.84 -8.08
N ALA A 9 28.87 15.13 -7.79
CA ALA A 9 28.86 16.18 -8.81
C ALA A 9 30.23 16.36 -9.48
N GLN A 10 31.32 16.30 -8.70
CA GLN A 10 32.68 16.37 -9.23
C GLN A 10 33.05 15.19 -10.12
N ARG A 11 32.65 13.96 -9.76
CA ARG A 11 32.85 12.79 -10.62
C ARG A 11 32.07 12.90 -11.94
N LEU A 12 30.87 13.47 -11.92
CA LEU A 12 30.06 13.65 -13.12
C LEU A 12 30.66 14.70 -14.08
N ALA A 13 31.28 15.75 -13.53
CA ALA A 13 32.00 16.76 -14.32
C ALA A 13 33.30 16.20 -14.93
N GLN A 14 34.08 15.42 -14.16
CA GLN A 14 35.31 14.78 -14.65
C GLN A 14 35.06 13.80 -15.80
N LEU A 15 33.93 13.07 -15.78
CA LEU A 15 33.56 12.18 -16.87
C LEU A 15 33.22 12.92 -18.17
N ARG A 16 32.70 14.16 -18.08
CA ARG A 16 32.43 15.01 -19.24
C ARG A 16 33.70 15.61 -19.84
N GLU A 17 34.67 16.02 -19.01
CA GLU A 17 35.97 16.49 -19.49
C GLU A 17 36.82 15.37 -20.11
N ALA A 18 36.65 14.13 -19.64
CA ALA A 18 37.31 12.95 -20.20
C ALA A 18 36.70 12.45 -21.53
N GLY A 19 35.71 13.16 -22.10
CA GLY A 19 35.15 12.85 -23.42
C GLY A 19 34.39 11.53 -23.51
N VAL A 20 33.89 11.00 -22.38
CA VAL A 20 33.07 9.79 -22.37
C VAL A 20 31.63 10.16 -22.74
N GLU A 21 31.19 9.77 -23.94
CA GLU A 21 29.80 9.93 -24.37
C GLU A 21 28.86 9.05 -23.53
N ILE A 22 27.89 9.70 -22.90
CA ILE A 22 26.74 9.04 -22.25
C ILE A 22 25.75 8.71 -23.37
N PRO A 23 25.23 7.48 -23.48
CA PRO A 23 24.30 7.15 -24.54
C PRO A 23 23.00 7.94 -24.35
N GLU A 24 22.78 8.90 -25.24
CA GLU A 24 21.50 9.55 -25.43
C GLU A 24 20.57 8.53 -26.10
N THR A 25 19.44 8.20 -25.47
CA THR A 25 18.43 7.35 -26.07
C THR A 25 18.00 7.95 -27.40
N ALA A 26 18.38 7.26 -28.48
CA ALA A 26 18.11 7.65 -29.84
C ALA A 26 16.61 7.83 -30.07
N ALA A 27 16.22 9.05 -30.42
CA ALA A 27 14.94 9.34 -31.03
C ALA A 27 14.91 8.70 -32.43
N VAL A 28 13.98 7.77 -32.65
CA VAL A 28 13.67 7.21 -33.97
C VAL A 28 12.74 8.15 -34.75
N PRO A 29 13.01 8.41 -36.05
CA PRO A 29 12.25 9.38 -36.84
C PRO A 29 10.89 8.83 -37.28
N ALA A 30 9.89 9.70 -37.25
CA ALA A 30 8.58 9.47 -37.82
C ALA A 30 8.62 9.54 -39.35
N ALA A 31 8.09 8.51 -40.02
CA ALA A 31 6.97 8.60 -40.98
C ALA A 31 7.05 7.52 -42.06
N GLY A 32 6.04 6.64 -42.09
CA GLY A 32 5.81 5.66 -43.15
C GLY A 32 4.41 5.06 -43.06
N ARG A 33 3.41 5.86 -43.46
CA ARG A 33 1.99 5.56 -43.75
C ARG A 33 1.50 4.14 -43.41
N SER A 34 0.75 4.01 -42.32
CA SER A 34 -0.07 2.83 -42.06
C SER A 34 -1.42 3.02 -42.74
N ALA A 35 -1.75 2.10 -43.65
CA ALA A 35 -3.09 1.99 -44.21
C ALA A 35 -4.09 1.70 -43.07
N ASP A 36 -5.20 2.42 -43.09
CA ASP A 36 -6.33 2.27 -42.17
C ASP A 36 -6.94 0.86 -42.35
N VAL A 37 -6.47 -0.09 -41.54
CA VAL A 37 -7.21 -1.33 -41.29
C VAL A 37 -7.89 -1.10 -39.96
N ALA A 38 -9.14 -0.65 -40.01
CA ALA A 38 -10.00 -0.56 -38.84
C ALA A 38 -10.16 -1.97 -38.25
N LEU A 39 -9.34 -2.28 -37.24
CA LEU A 39 -9.54 -3.43 -36.38
C LEU A 39 -10.92 -3.26 -35.73
N PRO A 40 -11.81 -4.27 -35.82
CA PRO A 40 -13.05 -4.22 -35.08
C PRO A 40 -12.71 -4.01 -33.59
N PRO A 41 -13.51 -3.24 -32.84
CA PRO A 41 -13.27 -3.05 -31.42
C PRO A 41 -13.24 -4.44 -30.79
N VAL A 42 -12.07 -4.80 -30.26
CA VAL A 42 -11.95 -5.97 -29.40
C VAL A 42 -12.80 -5.63 -28.19
N MET A 43 -14.05 -6.09 -28.21
CA MET A 43 -14.86 -6.15 -27.01
C MET A 43 -14.09 -7.06 -26.07
N GLU A 44 -13.33 -6.48 -25.15
CA GLU A 44 -12.90 -7.15 -23.94
C GLU A 44 -14.18 -7.68 -23.31
N ARG A 45 -14.45 -8.96 -23.54
CA ARG A 45 -15.46 -9.70 -22.83
C ARG A 45 -14.89 -9.83 -21.42
N GLY A 46 -15.08 -8.78 -20.62
CA GLY A 46 -14.64 -8.73 -19.25
C GLY A 46 -15.19 -9.97 -18.56
N GLU A 47 -14.30 -10.89 -18.21
CA GLU A 47 -14.70 -12.02 -17.40
C GLU A 47 -15.36 -11.46 -16.14
N PRO A 48 -16.55 -11.93 -15.76
CA PRO A 48 -17.25 -11.39 -14.61
C PRO A 48 -16.35 -11.59 -13.39
N THR A 49 -15.82 -10.48 -12.89
CA THR A 49 -14.98 -10.49 -11.69
C THR A 49 -15.85 -11.03 -10.57
N PRO A 50 -15.39 -12.02 -9.78
CA PRO A 50 -16.20 -12.60 -8.72
C PRO A 50 -16.64 -11.48 -7.77
N GLN A 51 -17.92 -11.16 -7.80
CA GLN A 51 -18.47 -10.13 -6.94
C GLN A 51 -18.72 -10.73 -5.56
N SER A 52 -17.98 -10.24 -4.57
CA SER A 52 -18.25 -10.57 -3.18
C SER A 52 -19.62 -10.01 -2.77
N ARG A 53 -20.24 -10.65 -1.78
CA ARG A 53 -21.48 -10.14 -1.17
C ARG A 53 -21.29 -8.71 -0.71
N ARG A 54 -22.18 -7.81 -1.14
CA ARG A 54 -22.27 -6.46 -0.58
C ARG A 54 -23.04 -6.51 0.73
N VAL A 55 -22.52 -5.82 1.74
CA VAL A 55 -23.14 -5.71 3.06
C VAL A 55 -23.07 -4.25 3.48
N GLU A 56 -24.18 -3.71 3.94
CA GLU A 56 -24.23 -2.38 4.52
C GLU A 56 -23.86 -2.46 6.01
N ILE A 57 -22.98 -1.57 6.47
CA ILE A 57 -22.48 -1.55 7.83
C ILE A 57 -23.10 -0.36 8.57
N ASP A 58 -23.88 -0.65 9.61
CA ASP A 58 -24.44 0.36 10.50
C ASP A 58 -23.40 0.79 11.54
N PHE A 59 -22.72 1.90 11.26
CA PHE A 59 -21.72 2.47 12.17
C PHE A 59 -22.33 3.05 13.46
N ALA A 60 -23.58 3.50 13.45
CA ALA A 60 -24.22 4.01 14.66
C ALA A 60 -24.41 2.88 15.67
N ARG A 61 -24.91 1.72 15.21
CA ARG A 61 -25.05 0.52 16.05
C ARG A 61 -23.70 0.00 16.55
N LEU A 62 -22.67 -0.02 15.69
CA LEU A 62 -21.33 -0.43 16.10
C LEU A 62 -20.76 0.48 17.19
N GLY A 63 -20.93 1.80 17.05
CA GLY A 63 -20.50 2.77 18.06
C GLY A 63 -21.20 2.57 19.41
N GLN A 64 -22.51 2.29 19.41
CA GLN A 64 -23.26 1.96 20.64
C GLN A 64 -22.75 0.69 21.33
N GLN A 65 -22.15 -0.24 20.58
CA GLN A 65 -21.53 -1.46 21.10
C GLN A 65 -20.07 -1.25 21.54
N GLY A 66 -19.55 -0.02 21.50
CA GLY A 66 -18.18 0.30 21.89
C GLY A 66 -17.13 -0.05 20.83
N ILE A 67 -17.55 -0.32 19.58
CA ILE A 67 -16.63 -0.50 18.46
C ILE A 67 -16.20 0.86 17.93
N VAL A 68 -14.90 1.03 17.69
CA VAL A 68 -14.34 2.21 17.03
C VAL A 68 -14.91 2.34 15.62
N THR A 69 -15.42 3.53 15.29
CA THR A 69 -15.91 3.83 13.94
C THR A 69 -15.12 4.98 13.30
N PRO A 70 -15.05 5.07 11.96
CA PRO A 70 -14.30 6.11 11.27
C PRO A 70 -14.84 7.52 11.56
N GLN A 71 -16.13 7.63 11.87
CA GLN A 71 -16.82 8.89 12.17
C GLN A 71 -16.75 9.26 13.66
N SER A 72 -16.24 8.38 14.52
CA SER A 72 -16.12 8.67 15.95
C SER A 72 -15.01 9.69 16.22
N PRO A 73 -15.22 10.65 17.15
CA PRO A 73 -14.14 11.47 17.66
C PRO A 73 -13.04 10.60 18.30
N ARG A 74 -11.86 11.17 18.57
CA ARG A 74 -10.81 10.43 19.29
C ARG A 74 -11.37 9.95 20.64
N THR A 75 -11.33 8.63 20.84
CA THR A 75 -11.72 7.97 22.08
C THR A 75 -10.53 7.27 22.72
N ALA A 76 -10.57 7.09 24.04
CA ALA A 76 -9.56 6.34 24.76
C ALA A 76 -9.43 4.90 24.23
N THR A 77 -10.55 4.25 23.89
CA THR A 77 -10.57 2.92 23.27
C THR A 77 -9.79 2.90 21.96
N ALA A 78 -10.00 3.87 21.07
CA ALA A 78 -9.26 3.94 19.81
C ALA A 78 -7.75 4.11 20.03
N ASP A 79 -7.35 4.91 21.01
CA ASP A 79 -5.94 5.12 21.32
C ASP A 79 -5.29 3.87 21.93
N GLN A 80 -6.00 3.12 22.79
CA GLN A 80 -5.52 1.83 23.29
C GLN A 80 -5.31 0.81 22.15
N PHE A 81 -6.26 0.70 21.22
CA PHE A 81 -6.10 -0.19 20.07
C PHE A 81 -4.96 0.25 19.13
N ARG A 82 -4.69 1.56 19.00
CA ARG A 82 -3.54 2.05 18.23
C ARG A 82 -2.20 1.71 18.87
N VAL A 83 -2.11 1.69 20.20
CA VAL A 83 -0.90 1.24 20.90
C VAL A 83 -0.60 -0.21 20.53
N ILE A 84 -1.62 -1.06 20.39
CA ILE A 84 -1.47 -2.45 19.94
C ILE A 84 -1.18 -2.55 18.44
N LYS A 85 -1.92 -1.82 17.60
CA LYS A 85 -1.87 -1.93 16.14
C LYS A 85 -0.59 -1.39 15.52
N ARG A 86 -0.05 -0.27 16.03
CA ARG A 86 1.11 0.41 15.40
C ARG A 86 2.35 -0.48 15.33
N PRO A 87 2.77 -1.18 16.40
CA PRO A 87 3.89 -2.12 16.32
C PRO A 87 3.62 -3.28 15.36
N LEU A 88 2.40 -3.80 15.31
CA LEU A 88 2.02 -4.88 14.37
C LEU A 88 2.20 -4.44 12.92
N ILE A 89 1.73 -3.23 12.58
CA ILE A 89 1.91 -2.66 11.23
C ILE A 89 3.37 -2.37 10.93
N ALA A 90 4.11 -1.80 11.88
CA ALA A 90 5.52 -1.49 11.69
C ALA A 90 6.31 -2.78 11.35
N ASN A 91 6.10 -3.85 12.13
CA ASN A 91 6.71 -5.15 11.89
C ASN A 91 6.27 -5.77 10.56
N ALA A 92 4.98 -5.68 10.23
CA ALA A 92 4.44 -6.14 8.94
C ALA A 92 5.07 -5.44 7.73
N MET A 93 5.47 -4.17 7.90
CA MET A 93 6.16 -3.35 6.89
C MET A 93 7.69 -3.48 6.92
N GLY A 94 8.25 -4.38 7.75
CA GLY A 94 9.70 -4.56 7.89
C GLY A 94 10.41 -3.40 8.60
N ARG A 95 9.67 -2.58 9.37
CA ARG A 95 10.22 -1.48 10.17
C ARG A 95 10.33 -1.91 11.62
N GLY A 96 11.53 -2.31 12.03
CA GLY A 96 11.88 -2.61 13.43
C GLY A 96 12.20 -4.07 13.74
N ALA A 97 11.68 -5.02 12.96
CA ALA A 97 11.99 -6.44 13.07
C ALA A 97 12.39 -7.03 11.71
N ALA A 98 12.90 -8.26 11.70
CA ALA A 98 13.18 -8.98 10.47
C ALA A 98 11.90 -9.10 9.61
N PRO A 99 11.97 -8.92 8.28
CA PRO A 99 10.80 -9.01 7.41
C PRO A 99 10.11 -10.38 7.54
N ILE A 100 8.78 -10.34 7.74
CA ILE A 100 7.96 -11.55 7.86
C ILE A 100 7.27 -11.80 6.51
N LYS A 101 7.37 -13.02 5.99
CA LYS A 101 6.62 -13.44 4.80
C LYS A 101 5.12 -13.31 5.08
N HIS A 102 4.41 -12.55 4.24
CA HIS A 102 2.99 -12.22 4.43
C HIS A 102 2.69 -11.51 5.77
N GLY A 103 3.59 -10.64 6.24
CA GLY A 103 3.40 -9.90 7.51
C GLY A 103 2.13 -9.03 7.56
N ASN A 104 1.52 -8.73 6.41
CA ASN A 104 0.23 -8.06 6.31
C ASN A 104 -0.97 -8.95 6.68
N LEU A 105 -0.77 -10.25 6.91
CA LEU A 105 -1.78 -11.18 7.39
C LEU A 105 -1.64 -11.39 8.90
N ILE A 106 -2.62 -10.91 9.66
CA ILE A 106 -2.64 -11.04 11.12
C ILE A 106 -3.79 -11.98 11.50
N MET A 107 -3.45 -13.11 12.13
CA MET A 107 -4.42 -14.01 12.71
C MET A 107 -4.78 -13.55 14.13
N VAL A 108 -6.06 -13.42 14.42
CA VAL A 108 -6.58 -13.14 15.77
C VAL A 108 -7.34 -14.37 16.25
N THR A 109 -6.97 -14.90 17.41
CA THR A 109 -7.59 -16.08 18.02
C THR A 109 -7.90 -15.83 19.50
N SER A 110 -8.68 -16.71 20.12
CA SER A 110 -9.00 -16.71 21.55
C SER A 110 -8.75 -18.10 22.14
N ALA A 111 -8.43 -18.17 23.42
CA ALA A 111 -8.26 -19.43 24.14
C ALA A 111 -9.62 -20.07 24.44
N VAL A 112 -10.65 -19.27 24.74
CA VAL A 112 -12.01 -19.76 25.00
C VAL A 112 -13.08 -19.00 24.22
N PRO A 113 -14.30 -19.56 24.06
CA PRO A 113 -15.42 -18.83 23.50
C PRO A 113 -15.78 -17.60 24.35
N GLY A 114 -16.09 -16.48 23.70
CA GLY A 114 -16.57 -15.28 24.39
C GLY A 114 -15.51 -14.30 24.89
N GLU A 115 -14.20 -14.58 24.76
CA GLU A 115 -13.12 -13.66 25.20
C GLU A 115 -12.99 -12.36 24.38
N GLY A 116 -13.91 -12.12 23.44
CA GLY A 116 -13.92 -10.88 22.67
C GLY A 116 -13.01 -10.88 21.44
N LYS A 117 -12.58 -12.04 20.89
CA LYS A 117 -11.81 -12.05 19.61
C LYS A 117 -12.46 -11.21 18.51
N SER A 118 -13.78 -11.27 18.36
CA SER A 118 -14.50 -10.51 17.33
C SER A 118 -14.46 -9.01 17.62
N PHE A 119 -14.61 -8.64 18.89
CA PHE A 119 -14.51 -7.24 19.34
C PHE A 119 -13.09 -6.70 19.10
N THR A 120 -12.06 -7.45 19.49
CA THR A 120 -10.66 -7.09 19.32
C THR A 120 -10.27 -7.00 17.84
N SER A 121 -10.63 -7.99 17.02
CA SER A 121 -10.37 -8.00 15.58
C SER A 121 -11.00 -6.80 14.89
N LEU A 122 -12.27 -6.52 15.19
CA LEU A 122 -12.98 -5.42 14.56
C LEU A 122 -12.39 -4.07 14.97
N ASN A 123 -12.11 -3.86 16.25
CA ASN A 123 -11.48 -2.63 16.72
C ASN A 123 -10.06 -2.44 16.17
N LEU A 124 -9.24 -3.50 16.08
CA LEU A 124 -7.93 -3.43 15.42
C LEU A 124 -8.06 -3.06 13.95
N ALA A 125 -9.08 -3.56 13.23
CA ALA A 125 -9.31 -3.17 11.85
C ALA A 125 -9.64 -1.68 11.73
N MET A 126 -10.47 -1.15 12.64
CA MET A 126 -11.03 0.20 12.58
C MET A 126 -10.16 1.32 13.20
N SER A 127 -9.32 1.02 14.20
CA SER A 127 -8.51 2.00 14.96
C SER A 127 -7.31 2.55 14.22
#